data_AF-A0A8C4EQI8-F1
#
_entry.id   AF-A0A8C4EQI8-F1
#
_cell.length_a   1.000
_cell.length_b   1.000
_cell.length_c   1.000
_cell.angle_alpha   90.00
_cell.angle_beta   90.00
_cell.angle_gamma   90.00
#
_symmetry.space_group_name_H-M   'P 1'
#
loop_
_entity.id
_entity.type
_entity.pdbx_description
1 polymer ?
#
loop_
_entity_poly.entity_id
_entity_poly.type
_entity_poly.pdbx_seq_one_letter_code
_entity_poly.pdbx_strand_id
1 'polypeptide(L)'
;MTQSVVVQVGQCGNQVGCRFWDLALREHAHVNKKGLYDEALSSFFRNAVLVDMEEGVVNEILQGPLREVFDSTQLLTDVSGSGNNWAVGHMTYGSAYREQIVDKLRKAVEHCDCLQCFFLIHSMGGGTGSGLGTRVLSLLEEEFPEVCRIVTSIYPSAEDDVITSPYNSVLAMRELTEHADCVLPIENQSLVDIVDKIKRMSHSGKPGLVIKRDSTIISGQGGLSGAEKPFDAMNNIVANLLLNITSEVADCSHLNTAQPSMSVGETTEAAKLMRASAEGMETYL
;
A
#
# COMPACT_ATOMS: atom_id res chain seq x y z
N MET A 1 -17.67 6.06 12.94
CA MET A 1 -16.52 6.50 12.14
C MET A 1 -16.38 5.52 11.00
N THR A 2 -16.07 5.99 9.80
CA THR A 2 -15.98 5.13 8.63
C THR A 2 -14.62 4.44 8.61
N GLN A 3 -14.61 3.12 8.57
CA GLN A 3 -13.38 2.33 8.72
C GLN A 3 -13.09 1.55 7.44
N SER A 4 -11.81 1.36 7.19
CA SER A 4 -11.31 0.58 6.06
C SER A 4 -10.37 -0.50 6.58
N VAL A 5 -10.35 -1.65 5.91
CA VAL A 5 -9.42 -2.74 6.22
C VAL A 5 -8.33 -2.77 5.15
N VAL A 6 -7.08 -2.66 5.57
CA VAL A 6 -5.92 -2.73 4.69
C VAL A 6 -5.44 -4.18 4.61
N VAL A 7 -5.37 -4.73 3.41
CA VAL A 7 -4.91 -6.09 3.15
C VAL A 7 -3.61 -6.01 2.36
N GLN A 8 -2.52 -6.51 2.94
CA GLN A 8 -1.19 -6.45 2.37
C GLN A 8 -0.79 -7.86 1.93
N VAL A 9 -0.46 -8.04 0.64
CA VAL A 9 -0.19 -9.37 0.10
C VAL A 9 1.17 -9.46 -0.58
N GLY A 10 1.96 -10.42 -0.12
CA GLY A 10 3.30 -10.73 -0.61
C GLY A 10 4.37 -9.73 -0.16
N GLN A 11 5.62 -10.08 -0.44
CA GLN A 11 6.81 -9.30 -0.07
C GLN A 11 6.67 -7.80 -0.38
N CYS A 12 6.31 -7.44 -1.60
CA CYS A 12 6.18 -6.04 -2.03
C CYS A 12 5.05 -5.31 -1.29
N GLY A 13 3.87 -5.93 -1.19
CA GLY A 13 2.71 -5.35 -0.50
C GLY A 13 3.00 -5.08 0.98
N ASN A 14 3.66 -6.03 1.66
CA ASN A 14 4.05 -5.90 3.06
C ASN A 14 5.12 -4.81 3.28
N GLN A 15 6.09 -4.67 2.37
CA GLN A 15 7.11 -3.62 2.48
C GLN A 15 6.54 -2.22 2.26
N VAL A 16 5.70 -2.03 1.24
CA VAL A 16 4.99 -0.76 0.98
C VAL A 16 4.07 -0.44 2.15
N GLY A 17 3.33 -1.45 2.61
CA GLY A 17 2.45 -1.36 3.76
C GLY A 17 3.16 -0.92 5.04
N CYS A 18 4.33 -1.48 5.33
CA CYS A 18 5.16 -1.10 6.47
C CYS A 18 5.53 0.39 6.42
N ARG A 19 5.93 0.91 5.26
CA ARG A 19 6.23 2.34 5.08
C ARG A 19 4.98 3.21 5.20
N PHE A 20 3.85 2.76 4.69
CA PHE A 20 2.57 3.44 4.84
C PHE A 20 2.19 3.62 6.31
N TRP A 21 2.25 2.55 7.11
CA TRP A 21 1.92 2.62 8.53
C TRP A 21 2.91 3.46 9.34
N ASP A 22 4.20 3.39 9.03
CA ASP A 22 5.23 4.24 9.65
C ASP A 22 4.98 5.73 9.40
N LEU A 23 4.64 6.10 8.16
CA LEU A 23 4.30 7.50 7.83
C LEU A 23 2.99 7.94 8.49
N ALA A 24 1.95 7.11 8.46
CA ALA A 24 0.67 7.41 9.09
C ALA A 24 0.80 7.67 10.60
N LEU A 25 1.59 6.84 11.30
CA LEU A 25 1.87 7.02 12.73
C LEU A 25 2.63 8.32 13.02
N ARG A 26 3.57 8.70 12.16
CA ARG A 26 4.35 9.94 12.32
C ARG A 26 3.53 11.19 12.07
N GLU A 27 2.73 11.21 11.00
CA GLU A 27 1.83 12.33 10.73
C GLU A 27 0.85 12.50 11.90
N HIS A 28 0.30 11.39 12.38
CA HIS A 28 -0.59 11.42 13.53
C HIS A 28 0.13 11.91 14.81
N ALA A 29 1.33 11.44 15.10
CA ALA A 29 2.13 11.92 16.25
C ALA A 29 2.47 13.42 16.16
N HIS A 30 2.61 13.95 14.93
CA HIS A 30 2.87 15.37 14.70
C HIS A 30 1.64 16.24 15.01
N VAL A 31 0.44 15.75 14.65
CA VAL A 31 -0.84 16.43 14.86
C VAL A 31 -1.32 16.30 16.31
N ASN A 32 -1.19 15.11 16.91
CA ASN A 32 -1.71 14.81 18.24
C ASN A 32 -0.64 14.94 19.35
N LYS A 33 -0.21 16.18 19.62
CA LYS A 33 0.79 16.51 20.66
C LYS A 33 0.34 16.25 22.11
N LYS A 34 -0.93 15.89 22.34
CA LYS A 34 -1.47 15.59 23.67
C LYS A 34 -1.37 14.10 24.06
N GLY A 35 -0.92 13.22 23.16
CA GLY A 35 -0.65 11.81 23.48
C GLY A 35 -1.88 10.98 23.84
N LEU A 36 -3.09 11.46 23.53
CA LEU A 36 -4.31 10.67 23.68
C LEU A 36 -4.38 9.71 22.49
N TYR A 37 -3.92 8.48 22.70
CA TYR A 37 -4.26 7.34 21.85
C TYR A 37 -5.78 7.13 21.97
N ASP A 38 -6.53 7.75 21.07
CA ASP A 38 -7.98 7.59 21.00
C ASP A 38 -8.33 6.16 20.56
N GLU A 39 -9.43 5.63 21.07
CA GLU A 39 -9.94 4.29 20.76
C GLU A 39 -10.19 4.14 19.24
N ALA A 40 -10.59 5.24 18.59
CA ALA A 40 -10.74 5.38 17.14
C ALA A 40 -9.43 5.13 16.36
N LEU A 41 -8.29 5.56 16.90
CA LEU A 41 -6.98 5.34 16.29
C LEU A 41 -6.53 3.90 16.47
N SER A 42 -6.77 3.34 17.66
CA SER A 42 -6.48 1.93 17.92
C SER A 42 -7.26 1.03 16.95
N SER A 43 -8.48 1.40 16.56
CA SER A 43 -9.25 0.70 15.54
C SER A 43 -8.66 0.89 14.13
N PHE A 44 -8.25 2.10 13.73
CA PHE A 44 -7.62 2.32 12.42
C PHE A 44 -6.34 1.49 12.23
N PHE A 45 -5.50 1.39 13.28
CA PHE A 45 -4.24 0.64 13.24
C PHE A 45 -4.40 -0.88 13.37
N ARG A 46 -5.52 -1.37 13.92
CA ARG A 46 -5.82 -2.81 14.08
C ARG A 46 -6.52 -3.45 12.88
N ASN A 47 -6.79 -2.68 11.83
CA ASN A 47 -7.50 -3.17 10.64
C ASN A 47 -6.54 -3.49 9.50
N ALA A 48 -5.45 -4.21 9.81
CA ALA A 48 -4.44 -4.61 8.83
C ALA A 48 -4.28 -6.14 8.80
N VAL A 49 -4.51 -6.75 7.64
CA VAL A 49 -4.28 -8.18 7.41
C VAL A 49 -3.06 -8.34 6.52
N LEU A 50 -2.03 -9.01 7.02
CA LEU A 50 -0.79 -9.24 6.27
C LEU A 50 -0.75 -10.71 5.85
N VAL A 51 -0.56 -10.93 4.55
CA VAL A 51 -0.48 -12.25 3.96
C VAL A 51 0.82 -12.35 3.20
N ASP A 52 1.65 -13.33 3.53
CA ASP A 52 2.86 -13.65 2.77
C ASP A 52 3.11 -15.15 2.80
N MET A 53 3.61 -15.73 1.71
CA MET A 53 3.97 -17.16 1.70
C MET A 53 5.46 -17.35 2.02
N GLU A 54 6.10 -16.29 2.51
CA GLU A 54 7.47 -16.24 3.00
C GLU A 54 7.52 -15.44 4.30
N GLU A 55 8.20 -15.95 5.32
CA GLU A 55 8.23 -15.29 6.63
C GLU A 55 9.21 -14.11 6.72
N GLY A 56 10.07 -13.91 5.71
CA GLY A 56 11.21 -12.99 5.79
C GLY A 56 10.81 -11.54 6.13
N VAL A 57 9.88 -10.97 5.36
CA VAL A 57 9.43 -9.58 5.57
C VAL A 57 8.59 -9.44 6.83
N VAL A 58 7.68 -10.39 7.08
CA VAL A 58 6.77 -10.32 8.23
C VAL A 58 7.54 -10.44 9.55
N ASN A 59 8.54 -11.33 9.61
CA ASN A 59 9.42 -11.43 10.78
C ASN A 59 10.21 -10.15 11.03
N GLU A 60 10.63 -9.45 9.99
CA GLU A 60 11.28 -8.14 10.11
C GLU A 60 10.32 -7.09 10.70
N ILE A 61 9.08 -7.04 10.22
CA ILE A 61 8.05 -6.13 10.73
C ILE A 61 7.77 -6.40 12.22
N LEU A 62 7.68 -7.68 12.60
CA LEU A 62 7.45 -8.12 13.98
C LEU A 62 8.63 -7.84 14.93
N GLN A 63 9.87 -7.77 14.41
CA GLN A 63 11.04 -7.36 15.19
C GLN A 63 11.23 -5.84 15.22
N GLY A 64 10.54 -5.12 14.32
CA GLY A 64 10.64 -3.69 14.16
C GLY A 64 9.82 -2.87 15.16
N PRO A 65 9.90 -1.53 15.06
CA PRO A 65 9.17 -0.61 15.93
C PRO A 65 7.64 -0.67 15.74
N LEU A 66 7.16 -1.23 14.63
CA LEU A 66 5.73 -1.35 14.30
C LEU A 66 5.08 -2.62 14.88
N ARG A 67 5.81 -3.43 15.66
CA ARG A 67 5.29 -4.68 16.24
C ARG A 67 3.98 -4.48 17.02
N GLU A 68 3.85 -3.39 17.76
CA GLU A 68 2.68 -3.13 18.60
C GLU A 68 1.45 -2.68 17.80
N VAL A 69 1.64 -2.31 16.53
CA VAL A 69 0.58 -1.82 15.62
C VAL A 69 -0.17 -3.00 15.03
N PHE A 70 0.55 -4.07 14.66
CA PHE A 70 -0.03 -5.24 14.02
C PHE A 70 -0.44 -6.30 15.05
N ASP A 71 -1.67 -6.78 14.94
CA ASP A 71 -2.08 -7.94 15.71
C ASP A 71 -1.48 -9.21 15.12
N SER A 72 -0.76 -9.99 15.93
CA SER A 72 -0.17 -11.26 15.51
C SER A 72 -1.22 -12.26 15.04
N THR A 73 -2.49 -12.10 15.46
CA THR A 73 -3.59 -12.94 14.99
C THR A 73 -3.99 -12.69 13.53
N GLN A 74 -3.67 -11.51 12.98
CA GLN A 74 -4.03 -11.08 11.61
C GLN A 74 -2.92 -11.32 10.58
N LEU A 75 -1.84 -11.99 10.97
CA LEU A 75 -0.73 -12.37 10.10
C LEU A 75 -0.95 -13.78 9.55
N LEU A 76 -0.81 -13.97 8.24
CA LEU A 76 -0.78 -15.27 7.59
C LEU A 76 0.57 -15.44 6.90
N THR A 77 1.41 -16.33 7.43
CA THR A 77 2.72 -16.65 6.87
C THR A 77 2.90 -18.14 6.63
N ASP A 78 3.67 -18.49 5.61
CA ASP A 78 4.16 -19.85 5.35
C ASP A 78 5.63 -19.80 4.90
N VAL A 79 6.29 -20.95 4.82
CA VAL A 79 7.70 -21.10 4.41
C VAL A 79 7.82 -21.46 2.93
N SER A 80 6.70 -21.83 2.28
CA SER A 80 6.76 -22.55 1.01
C SER A 80 6.95 -21.69 -0.24
N GLY A 81 6.76 -20.36 -0.20
CA GLY A 81 7.00 -19.41 -1.31
C GLY A 81 6.27 -19.73 -2.63
N SER A 82 5.68 -18.75 -3.31
CA SER A 82 4.99 -19.03 -4.60
C SER A 82 5.95 -19.23 -5.79
N GLY A 83 7.26 -19.14 -5.58
CA GLY A 83 8.28 -19.39 -6.61
C GLY A 83 8.11 -18.55 -7.88
N ASN A 84 7.62 -17.30 -7.75
CA ASN A 84 7.28 -16.41 -8.86
C ASN A 84 6.27 -16.98 -9.87
N ASN A 85 5.38 -17.87 -9.44
CA ASN A 85 4.34 -18.44 -10.28
C ASN A 85 2.93 -18.06 -9.78
N TRP A 86 2.21 -17.30 -10.61
CA TRP A 86 0.83 -16.88 -10.31
C TRP A 86 -0.10 -18.06 -10.04
N ALA A 87 0.00 -19.15 -10.81
CA ALA A 87 -0.91 -20.29 -10.66
C ALA A 87 -0.72 -21.00 -9.31
N VAL A 88 0.51 -21.05 -8.79
CA VAL A 88 0.78 -21.60 -7.46
C VAL A 88 0.14 -20.71 -6.38
N GLY A 89 0.30 -19.40 -6.49
CA GLY A 89 -0.33 -18.44 -5.57
C GLY A 89 -1.86 -18.50 -5.61
N HIS A 90 -2.44 -18.43 -6.81
CA HIS A 90 -3.89 -18.30 -6.99
C HIS A 90 -4.63 -19.64 -6.80
N MET A 91 -4.15 -20.72 -7.42
CA MET A 91 -4.86 -22.00 -7.43
C MET A 91 -4.49 -22.87 -6.23
N THR A 92 -3.19 -23.05 -5.97
CA THR A 92 -2.71 -23.94 -4.91
C THR A 92 -2.89 -23.31 -3.53
N TYR A 93 -2.20 -22.20 -3.26
CA TYR A 93 -2.27 -21.52 -1.96
C TYR A 93 -3.61 -20.84 -1.75
N GLY A 94 -4.16 -20.24 -2.80
CA GLY A 94 -5.47 -19.64 -2.76
C GLY A 94 -6.60 -20.60 -2.37
N SER A 95 -6.48 -21.89 -2.71
CA SER A 95 -7.43 -22.92 -2.25
C SER A 95 -7.05 -23.46 -0.87
N ALA A 96 -5.78 -23.74 -0.62
CA ALA A 96 -5.31 -24.32 0.63
C ALA A 96 -5.52 -23.40 1.85
N TYR A 97 -5.32 -22.09 1.66
CA TYR A 97 -5.41 -21.07 2.70
C TYR A 97 -6.73 -20.30 2.70
N ARG A 98 -7.70 -20.67 1.84
CA ARG A 98 -8.99 -19.98 1.70
C ARG A 98 -9.66 -19.72 3.04
N GLU A 99 -9.88 -20.76 3.84
CA GLU A 99 -10.58 -20.64 5.12
C GLU A 99 -9.83 -19.76 6.13
N GLN A 100 -8.50 -19.83 6.15
CA GLN A 100 -7.67 -19.03 7.06
C GLN A 100 -7.67 -17.55 6.68
N ILE A 101 -7.62 -17.25 5.37
CA ILE A 101 -7.71 -15.88 4.85
C ILE A 101 -9.08 -15.30 5.21
N VAL A 102 -10.16 -16.02 4.92
CA VAL A 102 -11.53 -15.57 5.21
C VAL A 102 -11.75 -15.36 6.72
N ASP A 103 -11.26 -16.26 7.58
CA ASP A 103 -11.36 -16.10 9.03
C ASP A 103 -10.64 -14.84 9.54
N LYS A 104 -9.42 -14.58 9.04
CA LYS A 104 -8.66 -13.37 9.40
C LYS A 104 -9.35 -12.10 8.90
N LEU A 105 -9.88 -12.11 7.69
CA LEU A 105 -10.65 -10.99 7.13
C LEU A 105 -11.91 -10.72 7.95
N ARG A 106 -12.69 -11.76 8.27
CA ARG A 106 -13.89 -11.63 9.12
C ARG A 106 -13.56 -11.04 10.48
N LYS A 107 -12.50 -11.54 11.14
CA LYS A 107 -12.04 -10.96 12.40
C LYS A 107 -11.66 -9.48 12.25
N ALA A 108 -10.95 -9.10 11.19
CA ALA A 108 -10.63 -7.68 10.96
C ALA A 108 -11.89 -6.82 10.75
N VAL A 109 -12.89 -7.35 10.05
CA VAL A 109 -14.18 -6.67 9.85
C VAL A 109 -15.01 -6.59 11.14
N GLU A 110 -14.96 -7.59 12.01
CA GLU A 110 -15.66 -7.57 13.32
C GLU A 110 -15.14 -6.48 14.25
N HIS A 111 -13.89 -6.02 14.07
CA HIS A 111 -13.34 -4.86 14.79
C HIS A 111 -13.78 -3.52 14.19
N CYS A 112 -14.51 -3.53 13.07
CA CYS A 112 -15.04 -2.35 12.42
C CYS A 112 -16.53 -2.16 12.77
N ASP A 113 -16.91 -0.99 13.29
CA ASP A 113 -18.31 -0.63 13.51
C ASP A 113 -19.05 -0.37 12.18
N CYS A 114 -18.33 0.19 11.20
CA CYS A 114 -18.87 0.52 9.88
C CYS A 114 -17.77 0.43 8.82
N LEU A 115 -17.69 -0.74 8.17
CA LEU A 115 -16.77 -1.00 7.08
C LEU A 115 -17.24 -0.32 5.78
N GLN A 116 -16.37 0.51 5.20
CA GLN A 116 -16.64 1.16 3.92
C GLN A 116 -15.92 0.51 2.74
N CYS A 117 -14.65 0.17 2.92
CA CYS A 117 -13.84 -0.36 1.84
C CYS A 117 -12.68 -1.24 2.33
N PHE A 118 -12.23 -2.10 1.42
CA PHE A 118 -10.97 -2.82 1.53
C PHE A 118 -9.91 -2.12 0.68
N PHE A 119 -8.74 -1.87 1.27
CA PHE A 119 -7.55 -1.43 0.55
C PHE A 119 -6.59 -2.59 0.39
N LEU A 120 -6.53 -3.17 -0.81
CA LEU A 120 -5.60 -4.25 -1.13
C LEU A 120 -4.29 -3.68 -1.69
N ILE A 121 -3.14 -4.06 -1.14
CA ILE A 121 -1.82 -3.65 -1.63
C ILE A 121 -1.04 -4.91 -2.04
N HIS A 122 -0.69 -5.03 -3.32
CA HIS A 122 -0.03 -6.21 -3.86
C HIS A 122 0.85 -5.87 -5.08
N SER A 123 1.73 -6.80 -5.48
CA SER A 123 2.51 -6.68 -6.71
C SER A 123 1.95 -7.53 -7.86
N MET A 124 2.14 -7.06 -9.09
CA MET A 124 1.74 -7.76 -10.31
C MET A 124 2.79 -8.78 -10.80
N GLY A 125 4.07 -8.56 -10.48
CA GLY A 125 5.17 -9.40 -10.97
C GLY A 125 5.44 -10.66 -10.15
N GLY A 126 5.23 -10.62 -8.83
CA GLY A 126 5.59 -11.72 -7.92
C GLY A 126 4.53 -12.81 -7.84
N GLY A 127 4.90 -14.05 -7.51
CA GLY A 127 3.95 -15.19 -7.47
C GLY A 127 2.89 -15.05 -6.37
N THR A 128 3.29 -14.66 -5.16
CA THR A 128 2.37 -14.47 -4.03
C THR A 128 1.55 -13.19 -4.20
N GLY A 129 2.20 -12.06 -4.50
CA GLY A 129 1.52 -10.79 -4.70
C GLY A 129 0.48 -10.84 -5.81
N SER A 130 0.83 -11.42 -6.97
CA SER A 130 -0.09 -11.48 -8.10
C SER A 130 -1.13 -12.59 -7.94
N GLY A 131 -0.68 -13.81 -7.66
CA GLY A 131 -1.54 -14.99 -7.58
C GLY A 131 -2.42 -14.99 -6.34
N LEU A 132 -1.81 -14.98 -5.17
CA LEU A 132 -2.56 -14.98 -3.92
C LEU A 132 -3.29 -13.65 -3.69
N GLY A 133 -2.70 -12.51 -4.09
CA GLY A 133 -3.37 -11.21 -3.97
C GLY A 133 -4.66 -11.12 -4.78
N THR A 134 -4.67 -11.63 -6.01
CA THR A 134 -5.90 -11.66 -6.82
C THR A 134 -6.91 -12.68 -6.33
N ARG A 135 -6.46 -13.80 -5.77
CA ARG A 135 -7.38 -14.72 -5.08
C ARG A 135 -8.01 -14.09 -3.84
N VAL A 136 -7.23 -13.37 -3.04
CA VAL A 136 -7.76 -12.64 -1.88
C VAL A 136 -8.82 -11.64 -2.33
N LEU A 137 -8.60 -10.95 -3.46
CA LEU A 137 -9.59 -10.05 -4.03
C LEU A 137 -10.90 -10.77 -4.42
N SER A 138 -10.83 -11.94 -5.07
CA SER A 138 -12.03 -12.71 -5.40
C SER A 138 -12.77 -13.15 -4.13
N LEU A 139 -12.04 -13.53 -3.07
CA LEU A 139 -12.63 -13.91 -1.78
C LEU A 139 -13.30 -12.71 -1.07
N LEU A 140 -12.77 -11.50 -1.22
CA LEU A 140 -13.39 -10.29 -0.68
C LEU A 140 -14.73 -10.01 -1.37
N GLU A 141 -14.83 -10.19 -2.68
CA GLU A 141 -16.10 -10.07 -3.40
C GLU A 141 -17.09 -11.19 -2.99
N GLU A 142 -16.63 -12.43 -2.89
CA GLU A 142 -17.46 -13.58 -2.48
C GLU A 142 -18.09 -13.37 -1.08
N GLU A 143 -17.31 -12.87 -0.12
CA GLU A 143 -17.73 -12.74 1.29
C GLU A 143 -18.36 -11.37 1.61
N PHE A 144 -17.91 -10.30 0.96
CA PHE A 144 -18.34 -8.92 1.22
C PHE A 144 -18.67 -8.16 -0.08
N PRO A 145 -19.70 -8.60 -0.84
CA PRO A 145 -19.98 -8.07 -2.18
C PRO A 145 -20.32 -6.57 -2.19
N GLU A 146 -20.98 -6.07 -1.14
CA GLU A 146 -21.44 -4.68 -1.03
C GLU A 146 -20.32 -3.69 -0.65
N VAL A 147 -19.14 -4.18 -0.27
CA VAL A 147 -18.04 -3.35 0.26
C VAL A 147 -17.05 -3.01 -0.84
N CYS A 148 -16.75 -1.73 -1.04
CA CYS A 148 -15.83 -1.28 -2.09
C CYS A 148 -14.42 -1.88 -1.93
N ARG A 149 -13.81 -2.33 -3.03
CA ARG A 149 -12.46 -2.92 -3.11
C ARG A 149 -11.56 -2.00 -3.93
N ILE A 150 -10.69 -1.27 -3.23
CA ILE A 150 -9.68 -0.40 -3.84
C ILE A 150 -8.36 -1.15 -3.81
N VAL A 151 -7.74 -1.32 -4.98
CA VAL A 151 -6.52 -2.11 -5.14
C VAL A 151 -5.37 -1.22 -5.57
N THR A 152 -4.28 -1.24 -4.82
CA THR A 152 -3.00 -0.66 -5.22
C THR A 152 -2.12 -1.76 -5.79
N SER A 153 -1.90 -1.72 -7.10
CA SER A 153 -1.16 -2.75 -7.83
C SER A 153 0.19 -2.20 -8.28
N ILE A 154 1.27 -2.79 -7.75
CA ILE A 154 2.64 -2.42 -8.13
C ILE A 154 3.06 -3.23 -9.36
N TYR A 155 3.26 -2.53 -10.48
CA TYR A 155 3.69 -3.09 -11.75
C TYR A 155 5.23 -3.24 -11.79
N PRO A 156 5.72 -4.39 -12.29
CA PRO A 156 7.16 -4.62 -12.45
C PRO A 156 7.76 -3.63 -13.48
N SER A 157 9.05 -3.36 -13.37
CA SER A 157 9.78 -2.61 -14.40
C SER A 157 10.19 -3.54 -15.55
N ALA A 158 10.61 -2.96 -16.68
CA ALA A 158 11.11 -3.74 -17.82
C ALA A 158 12.40 -4.51 -17.50
N GLU A 159 13.14 -4.06 -16.48
CA GLU A 159 14.41 -4.67 -16.01
C GLU A 159 14.20 -5.64 -14.84
N ASP A 160 12.98 -6.17 -14.65
CA ASP A 160 12.69 -7.10 -13.55
C ASP A 160 13.40 -8.46 -13.74
N ASP A 161 14.03 -8.96 -12.68
CA ASP A 161 14.78 -10.24 -12.68
C ASP A 161 13.87 -11.46 -12.83
N VAL A 162 12.55 -11.26 -12.64
CA VAL A 162 11.54 -12.31 -12.69
C VAL A 162 11.04 -12.50 -14.13
N ILE A 163 11.58 -13.52 -14.82
CA ILE A 163 11.19 -13.86 -16.20
C ILE A 163 9.69 -14.18 -16.38
N THR A 164 9.01 -14.59 -15.31
CA THR A 164 7.57 -14.91 -15.31
C THR A 164 6.67 -13.71 -15.03
N SER A 165 7.23 -12.55 -14.70
CA SER A 165 6.47 -11.36 -14.30
C SER A 165 5.45 -10.89 -15.35
N PRO A 166 5.69 -10.99 -16.68
CA PRO A 166 4.67 -10.62 -17.65
C PRO A 166 3.47 -11.56 -17.64
N TYR A 167 3.70 -12.88 -17.48
CA TYR A 167 2.63 -13.87 -17.38
C TYR A 167 1.81 -13.66 -16.11
N ASN A 168 2.49 -13.45 -14.98
CA ASN A 168 1.85 -13.17 -13.70
C ASN A 168 0.99 -11.90 -13.77
N SER A 169 1.50 -10.85 -14.39
CA SER A 169 0.80 -9.57 -14.53
C SER A 169 -0.46 -9.69 -15.38
N VAL A 170 -0.38 -10.39 -16.52
CA VAL A 170 -1.55 -10.57 -17.41
C VAL A 170 -2.64 -11.41 -16.76
N LEU A 171 -2.27 -12.51 -16.09
CA LEU A 171 -3.23 -13.35 -15.36
C LEU A 171 -3.86 -12.58 -14.20
N ALA A 172 -3.07 -11.83 -13.44
CA ALA A 172 -3.58 -11.01 -12.36
C ALA A 172 -4.49 -9.86 -12.85
N MET A 173 -4.16 -9.24 -13.98
CA MET A 173 -4.95 -8.14 -14.55
C MET A 173 -6.37 -8.56 -14.91
N ARG A 174 -6.54 -9.80 -15.38
CA ARG A 174 -7.88 -10.35 -15.62
C ARG A 174 -8.71 -10.36 -14.33
N GLU A 175 -8.18 -10.93 -13.26
CA GLU A 175 -8.86 -11.01 -11.97
C GLU A 175 -9.15 -9.62 -11.38
N LEU A 176 -8.21 -8.67 -11.54
CA LEU A 176 -8.43 -7.28 -11.14
C LEU A 176 -9.60 -6.64 -11.90
N THR A 177 -9.72 -6.92 -13.20
CA THR A 177 -10.81 -6.38 -14.02
C THR A 177 -12.16 -6.96 -13.63
N GLU A 178 -12.19 -8.21 -13.16
CA GLU A 178 -13.43 -8.90 -12.76
C GLU A 178 -13.86 -8.52 -11.34
N HIS A 179 -12.92 -8.34 -10.39
CA HIS A 179 -13.23 -8.27 -8.96
C HIS A 179 -12.91 -6.93 -8.27
N ALA A 180 -12.10 -6.04 -8.86
CA ALA A 180 -11.77 -4.75 -8.25
C ALA A 180 -12.76 -3.65 -8.67
N ASP A 181 -13.18 -2.81 -7.72
CA ASP A 181 -13.99 -1.63 -8.06
C ASP A 181 -13.12 -0.45 -8.52
N CYS A 182 -11.91 -0.35 -7.98
CA CYS A 182 -10.94 0.68 -8.34
C CYS A 182 -9.52 0.11 -8.26
N VAL A 183 -8.73 0.36 -9.30
CA VAL A 183 -7.31 -0.02 -9.34
C VAL A 183 -6.47 1.25 -9.44
N LEU A 184 -5.49 1.37 -8.54
CA LEU A 184 -4.47 2.39 -8.49
C LEU A 184 -3.15 1.77 -9.00
N PRO A 185 -2.87 1.86 -10.31
CA PRO A 185 -1.65 1.29 -10.87
C PRO A 185 -0.43 2.13 -10.47
N ILE A 186 0.61 1.46 -9.99
CA ILE A 186 1.88 2.09 -9.64
C ILE A 186 2.99 1.37 -10.38
N GLU A 187 3.67 2.07 -11.29
CA GLU A 187 4.74 1.48 -12.08
C GLU A 187 6.11 1.70 -11.42
N ASN A 188 6.84 0.61 -11.18
CA ASN A 188 8.19 0.69 -10.61
C ASN A 188 9.14 1.52 -11.47
N GLN A 189 9.05 1.45 -12.80
CA GLN A 189 9.90 2.23 -13.68
C GLN A 189 9.70 3.74 -13.47
N SER A 190 8.45 4.18 -13.40
CA SER A 190 8.11 5.57 -13.10
C SER A 190 8.64 6.00 -11.73
N LEU A 191 8.60 5.12 -10.71
CA LEU A 191 9.17 5.42 -9.39
C LEU A 191 10.70 5.56 -9.43
N VAL A 192 11.40 4.70 -10.18
CA VAL A 192 12.86 4.81 -10.39
C VAL A 192 13.20 6.16 -11.02
N ASP A 193 12.48 6.53 -12.09
CA ASP A 193 12.71 7.78 -12.81
C ASP A 193 12.50 9.01 -11.91
N ILE A 194 11.49 8.98 -11.04
CA ILE A 194 11.22 10.02 -10.04
C ILE A 194 12.38 10.11 -9.05
N VAL A 195 12.82 8.99 -8.47
CA VAL A 195 13.93 8.95 -7.52
C VAL A 195 15.20 9.51 -8.16
N ASP A 196 15.50 9.11 -9.40
CA ASP A 196 16.68 9.56 -10.13
C ASP A 196 16.62 11.05 -10.50
N LYS A 197 15.42 11.54 -10.85
CA LYS A 197 15.21 12.97 -11.09
C LYS A 197 15.47 13.77 -9.82
N ILE A 198 14.98 13.31 -8.66
CA ILE A 198 15.18 14.09 -7.42
C ILE A 198 16.62 14.00 -6.91
N LYS A 199 17.29 12.86 -7.07
CA LYS A 199 18.75 12.74 -6.81
C LYS A 199 19.53 13.74 -7.66
N ARG A 200 19.26 13.79 -8.97
CA ARG A 200 19.87 14.77 -9.89
C ARG A 200 19.61 16.22 -9.46
N MET A 201 18.39 16.54 -9.05
CA MET A 201 18.05 17.88 -8.57
C MET A 201 18.81 18.23 -7.29
N SER A 202 18.95 17.28 -6.35
CA SER A 202 19.68 17.45 -5.09
C SER A 202 21.18 17.70 -5.29
N HIS A 203 21.78 17.12 -6.34
CA HIS A 203 23.18 17.34 -6.69
C HIS A 203 23.43 18.61 -7.53
N SER A 204 22.40 19.16 -8.19
CA SER A 204 22.55 20.26 -9.15
C SER A 204 22.62 21.68 -8.56
N GLY A 205 22.46 21.85 -7.24
CA GLY A 205 22.86 23.07 -6.52
C GLY A 205 22.33 24.42 -7.04
N LYS A 206 21.21 24.46 -7.78
CA LYS A 206 20.62 25.74 -8.25
C LYS A 206 19.84 26.42 -7.11
N PRO A 207 20.20 27.66 -6.71
CA PRO A 207 19.59 28.36 -5.59
C PRO A 207 18.26 29.02 -6.02
N GLY A 208 17.23 28.22 -6.27
CA GLY A 208 15.91 28.74 -6.70
C GLY A 208 14.71 27.85 -6.41
N LEU A 209 14.89 26.53 -6.26
CA LEU A 209 13.87 25.62 -5.75
C LEU A 209 14.50 24.79 -4.64
N VAL A 210 14.44 25.30 -3.41
CA VAL A 210 14.83 24.55 -2.22
C VAL A 210 13.70 23.57 -1.92
N ILE A 211 13.69 22.42 -2.62
CA ILE A 211 13.09 21.23 -2.03
C ILE A 211 13.96 20.95 -0.81
N LYS A 212 13.45 21.27 0.39
CA LYS A 212 14.14 20.97 1.65
C LYS A 212 14.55 19.51 1.59
N ARG A 213 15.80 19.20 2.00
CA ARG A 213 16.27 17.82 2.16
C ARG A 213 15.34 16.97 3.06
N ASP A 214 14.47 17.63 3.82
CA ASP A 214 13.43 17.07 4.69
C ASP A 214 12.01 17.02 4.05
N SER A 215 11.87 17.14 2.74
CA SER A 215 10.57 16.88 2.10
C SER A 215 10.25 15.40 2.24
N THR A 216 9.15 15.11 2.94
CA THR A 216 8.55 13.80 3.29
C THR A 216 8.56 12.76 2.15
N ILE A 217 8.70 13.22 0.90
CA ILE A 217 8.76 12.41 -0.32
C ILE A 217 9.98 11.48 -0.37
N ILE A 218 11.11 11.81 0.27
CA ILE A 218 12.38 11.04 0.13
C ILE A 218 13.12 10.85 1.44
N SER A 219 12.99 11.77 2.40
CA SER A 219 13.75 11.67 3.63
C SER A 219 13.17 10.59 4.55
N GLY A 220 13.71 9.39 4.43
CA GLY A 220 13.66 8.36 5.47
C GLY A 220 14.48 8.76 6.70
N GLN A 221 14.21 9.93 7.32
CA GLN A 221 14.66 10.18 8.70
C GLN A 221 13.78 9.38 9.66
N GLY A 222 13.91 8.06 9.57
CA GLY A 222 13.40 7.14 10.56
C GLY A 222 13.73 5.70 10.22
N GLY A 223 14.94 5.48 9.70
CA GLY A 223 15.66 4.25 9.99
C GLY A 223 16.48 4.46 11.26
N LEU A 224 16.09 3.79 12.35
CA LEU A 224 17.08 3.34 13.33
C LEU A 224 18.11 2.49 12.54
N SER A 225 19.33 3.00 12.43
CA SER A 225 20.56 2.32 11.99
C SER A 225 20.44 1.20 10.94
N GLY A 226 20.87 1.47 9.71
CA GLY A 226 21.17 0.44 8.70
C GLY A 226 21.11 1.03 7.29
N ALA A 227 21.97 0.56 6.39
CA ALA A 227 22.02 1.01 4.99
C ALA A 227 20.62 1.08 4.33
N GLU A 228 20.36 2.10 3.50
CA GLU A 228 19.14 2.19 2.68
C GLU A 228 18.92 0.86 1.94
N LYS A 229 17.80 0.18 2.21
CA LYS A 229 17.48 -1.06 1.50
C LYS A 229 17.09 -0.74 0.07
N PRO A 230 17.33 -1.66 -0.88
CA PRO A 230 16.79 -1.51 -2.23
C PRO A 230 15.27 -1.30 -2.14
N PHE A 231 14.73 -0.44 -3.00
CA PHE A 231 13.31 -0.05 -3.05
C PHE A 231 12.78 0.87 -1.93
N ASP A 232 13.53 1.17 -0.86
CA ASP A 232 13.03 2.02 0.24
C ASP A 232 12.55 3.41 -0.20
N ALA A 233 13.32 4.08 -1.06
CA ALA A 233 12.96 5.40 -1.59
C ALA A 233 11.68 5.35 -2.43
N MET A 234 11.47 4.28 -3.18
CA MET A 234 10.27 4.08 -3.99
C MET A 234 9.07 3.76 -3.10
N ASN A 235 9.24 2.86 -2.13
CA ASN A 235 8.20 2.50 -1.17
C ASN A 235 7.74 3.72 -0.37
N ASN A 236 8.63 4.66 -0.03
CA ASN A 236 8.26 5.92 0.61
C ASN A 236 7.39 6.81 -0.28
N ILE A 237 7.68 6.89 -1.58
CA ILE A 237 6.85 7.67 -2.52
C ILE A 237 5.44 7.07 -2.60
N VAL A 238 5.36 5.73 -2.72
CA VAL A 238 4.08 5.01 -2.75
C VAL A 238 3.31 5.20 -1.45
N ALA A 239 3.98 5.05 -0.31
CA ALA A 239 3.37 5.23 1.01
C ALA A 239 2.81 6.65 1.19
N ASN A 240 3.54 7.69 0.76
CA ASN A 240 3.03 9.06 0.76
C ASN A 240 1.83 9.25 -0.18
N LEU A 241 1.84 8.63 -1.36
CA LEU A 241 0.70 8.69 -2.28
C LEU A 241 -0.55 8.07 -1.65
N LEU A 242 -0.41 6.89 -1.07
CA LEU A 242 -1.50 6.19 -0.39
C LEU A 242 -2.00 6.98 0.82
N LEU A 243 -1.11 7.60 1.59
CA LEU A 243 -1.50 8.41 2.74
C LEU A 243 -2.31 9.63 2.32
N ASN A 244 -1.96 10.30 1.23
CA ASN A 244 -2.73 11.43 0.69
C ASN A 244 -4.11 11.00 0.15
N ILE A 245 -4.20 9.83 -0.49
CA ILE A 245 -5.48 9.31 -1.00
C ILE A 245 -6.39 8.88 0.17
N THR A 246 -5.81 8.23 1.17
CA THR A 246 -6.55 7.72 2.33
C THR A 246 -6.92 8.83 3.32
N SER A 247 -6.13 9.91 3.40
CA SER A 247 -6.46 11.06 4.25
C SER A 247 -7.69 11.81 3.75
N GLU A 248 -7.89 11.94 2.43
CA GLU A 248 -9.12 12.49 1.85
C GLU A 248 -10.36 11.64 2.19
N VAL A 249 -10.18 10.31 2.27
CA VAL A 249 -11.24 9.37 2.68
C VAL A 249 -11.53 9.46 4.18
N ALA A 250 -10.52 9.70 5.01
CA ALA A 250 -10.67 9.90 6.45
C ALA A 250 -11.33 11.25 6.79
N ASP A 251 -10.96 12.34 6.09
CA ASP A 251 -11.46 13.69 6.34
C ASP A 251 -12.89 13.93 5.82
N CYS A 252 -13.39 13.11 4.89
CA CYS A 252 -14.81 13.16 4.49
C CYS A 252 -15.78 12.89 5.64
N SER A 253 -15.31 12.31 6.76
CA SER A 253 -16.12 12.12 7.97
C SER A 253 -16.19 13.37 8.88
N HIS A 254 -15.36 14.41 8.63
CA HIS A 254 -15.30 15.64 9.43
C HIS A 254 -16.10 16.84 8.84
N LEU A 255 -16.74 16.68 7.69
CA LEU A 255 -17.48 17.76 7.01
C LEU A 255 -18.79 18.22 7.71
N ASN A 256 -19.16 17.65 8.86
CA ASN A 256 -20.34 18.09 9.63
C ASN A 256 -20.06 19.01 10.83
N THR A 257 -18.80 19.38 11.12
CA THR A 257 -18.51 20.39 12.15
C THR A 257 -17.34 21.30 11.76
N ALA A 258 -17.69 22.50 11.28
CA ALA A 258 -16.93 23.77 11.31
C ALA A 258 -15.38 23.75 11.23
N GLN A 259 -14.89 24.14 10.04
CA GLN A 259 -13.63 24.82 9.63
C GLN A 259 -12.68 25.45 10.70
N PRO A 260 -11.36 25.71 10.42
CA PRO A 260 -10.90 26.41 9.20
C PRO A 260 -9.52 26.05 8.56
N SER A 261 -9.50 26.22 7.23
CA SER A 261 -8.38 26.63 6.35
C SER A 261 -7.01 25.95 6.51
N MET A 262 -6.75 24.95 5.68
CA MET A 262 -5.40 24.68 5.15
C MET A 262 -5.34 25.07 3.67
N SER A 263 -4.23 25.69 3.28
CA SER A 263 -3.99 26.35 2.00
C SER A 263 -4.10 25.41 0.80
N VAL A 264 -5.15 25.62 0.01
CA VAL A 264 -5.53 24.95 -1.26
C VAL A 264 -4.51 25.15 -2.41
N GLY A 265 -3.31 25.67 -2.12
CA GLY A 265 -2.33 26.09 -3.13
C GLY A 265 -1.49 24.97 -3.73
N GLU A 266 -1.01 24.02 -2.91
CA GLU A 266 0.05 23.08 -3.31
C GLU A 266 -0.48 21.70 -3.77
N THR A 267 -1.67 21.30 -3.30
CA THR A 267 -2.33 20.04 -3.71
C THR A 267 -2.86 20.07 -5.16
N THR A 268 -3.18 21.27 -5.66
CA THR A 268 -3.74 21.44 -7.02
C THR A 268 -2.71 21.19 -8.12
N GLU A 269 -1.42 21.36 -7.85
CA GLU A 269 -0.37 21.24 -8.87
C GLU A 269 0.12 19.79 -9.05
N ALA A 270 0.18 19.02 -7.95
CA ALA A 270 0.44 17.58 -8.00
C ALA A 270 -0.71 16.81 -8.68
N ALA A 271 -1.97 17.16 -8.39
CA ALA A 271 -3.13 16.58 -9.06
C ALA A 271 -3.20 16.93 -10.56
N LYS A 272 -2.76 18.14 -10.95
CA LYS A 272 -2.64 18.54 -12.37
C LYS A 272 -1.52 17.78 -13.10
N LEU A 273 -0.38 17.54 -12.44
CA LEU A 273 0.71 16.75 -13.00
C LEU A 273 0.33 15.27 -13.19
N MET A 274 -0.49 14.70 -12.30
CA MET A 274 -1.00 13.34 -12.46
C MET A 274 -2.07 13.22 -13.55
N ARG A 275 -2.99 14.20 -13.69
CA ARG A 275 -3.92 14.24 -14.84
C ARG A 275 -3.18 14.37 -16.17
N ALA A 276 -2.12 15.18 -16.24
CA ALA A 276 -1.29 15.30 -17.45
C ALA A 276 -0.57 13.99 -17.80
N SER A 277 -0.20 13.17 -16.80
CA SER A 277 0.39 11.84 -17.02
C SER A 277 -0.64 10.80 -17.46
N ALA A 278 -1.89 10.90 -17.00
CA ALA A 278 -3.00 10.05 -17.44
C ALA A 278 -3.46 10.40 -18.86
N GLU A 279 -3.55 11.70 -19.21
CA GLU A 279 -3.89 12.17 -20.56
C GLU A 279 -2.80 11.83 -21.59
N GLY A 280 -1.53 11.74 -21.19
CA GLY A 280 -0.44 11.29 -22.06
C GLY A 280 -0.55 9.82 -22.48
N MET A 281 -1.24 9.00 -21.71
CA MET A 281 -1.45 7.56 -21.96
C MET A 281 -2.57 7.28 -22.97
N GLU A 282 -3.53 8.20 -23.15
CA GLU A 282 -4.58 8.06 -24.17
C GLU A 282 -4.08 8.29 -25.61
N THR A 283 -2.90 8.91 -25.79
CA THR A 283 -2.33 9.20 -27.12
C THR A 283 -1.62 8.02 -27.81
N TYR A 284 -1.60 6.83 -27.20
CA TYR A 284 -0.95 5.63 -27.76
C TYR A 284 -1.90 4.42 -27.94
N LEU A 285 -3.21 4.68 -28.02
CA LEU A 285 -4.21 3.76 -28.60
C LEU A 285 -4.72 4.35 -29.93
#